data_AF-A0A939KL76-F1
#
_entry.id   AF-A0A939KL76-F1
#
_cell.length_a   1.000
_cell.length_b   1.000
_cell.length_c   1.000
_cell.angle_alpha   90.00
_cell.angle_beta   90.00
_cell.angle_gamma   90.00
#
_symmetry.space_group_name_H-M   'P 1'
#
loop_
_entity.id
_entity.type
_entity.pdbx_description
1 polymer ?
#
loop_
_entity_poly.entity_id
_entity_poly.type
_entity_poly.pdbx_seq_one_letter_code
_entity_poly.pdbx_strand_id
1 'polypeptide(L)'
;MRMNILKGIASLSVLALVTGCAAKEAPPAETPTAEEKPQAEVAESADWSIQPKLGLVKGDYFRVEERFRQGHLGILEVVKSGEEIVHVEFNEMTRPNYYNRFYQNVPKRMSEYNFDMKDKKGAAWIESVLLVEKQMMEEQRLTGEFDVVSGASNSINQSMLPLAEKLTALMEEPASEQYYAISEKLEGGLTGRLQVTLKDKKITSVRYDEIFADAAADIESAAQKKYFGLSKYDSVRYDEPSRIGFNVQMDALNAKVIETQDLLDLSELPAIDESGNYASSGFTVRNGAWDNYLKLAGTLLEEMKADGNF
;
A
#
# COMPACT_ATOMS: atom_id res chain seq x y z
N MET A 1 1.59 53.11 -40.54
CA MET A 1 0.46 53.78 -41.20
C MET A 1 0.60 53.61 -42.71
N ARG A 2 -0.02 52.58 -43.30
CA ARG A 2 -0.28 52.52 -44.75
C ARG A 2 -1.62 51.85 -44.98
N MET A 3 -2.39 52.53 -45.81
CA MET A 3 -3.80 52.38 -46.10
C MET A 3 -3.96 51.55 -47.38
N ASN A 4 -5.07 50.82 -47.47
CA ASN A 4 -5.54 50.06 -48.63
C ASN A 4 -5.56 50.90 -49.92
N ILE A 5 -5.55 50.22 -51.09
CA ILE A 5 -6.57 50.34 -52.14
C ILE A 5 -6.36 49.27 -53.25
N LEU A 6 -7.49 48.70 -53.64
CA LEU A 6 -7.79 47.68 -54.65
C LEU A 6 -7.66 48.20 -56.10
N LYS A 7 -7.41 47.29 -57.07
CA LYS A 7 -7.79 47.24 -58.51
C LYS A 7 -6.99 46.07 -59.13
N GLY A 8 -7.46 45.10 -59.91
CA GLY A 8 -8.68 44.91 -60.69
C GLY A 8 -8.31 44.22 -62.01
N ILE A 9 -8.59 42.92 -62.11
CA ILE A 9 -9.00 42.09 -63.28
C ILE A 9 -8.15 42.10 -64.57
N ALA A 10 -7.72 40.91 -65.00
CA ALA A 10 -7.84 40.45 -66.39
C ALA A 10 -7.86 38.91 -66.45
N SER A 11 -9.03 38.37 -66.80
CA SER A 11 -9.27 36.96 -67.10
C SER A 11 -8.75 36.62 -68.50
N LEU A 12 -8.17 35.44 -68.70
CA LEU A 12 -8.20 34.77 -69.99
C LEU A 12 -8.47 33.27 -69.79
N SER A 13 -9.66 32.87 -70.19
CA SER A 13 -10.15 31.51 -70.25
C SER A 13 -9.48 30.77 -71.41
N VAL A 14 -8.97 29.56 -71.18
CA VAL A 14 -8.79 28.57 -72.25
C VAL A 14 -9.51 27.30 -71.84
N LEU A 15 -10.51 26.98 -72.65
CA LEU A 15 -11.34 25.79 -72.63
C LEU A 15 -10.55 24.65 -73.31
N ALA A 16 -10.40 23.50 -72.66
CA ALA A 16 -10.06 22.26 -73.34
C ALA A 16 -10.93 21.13 -72.77
N LEU A 17 -11.79 20.61 -73.64
CA LEU A 17 -12.72 19.52 -73.41
C LEU A 17 -11.98 18.17 -73.36
N VAL A 18 -12.48 17.38 -72.43
CA VAL A 18 -12.28 15.96 -72.13
C VAL A 18 -12.14 15.06 -73.36
N THR A 19 -11.12 14.19 -73.33
CA THR A 19 -11.21 12.82 -73.87
C THR A 19 -10.60 11.87 -72.85
N GLY A 20 -11.42 10.94 -72.35
CA GLY A 20 -11.04 9.99 -71.32
C GLY A 20 -10.20 8.83 -71.85
N CYS A 21 -9.25 8.40 -71.02
CA CYS A 21 -8.90 6.99 -70.87
C CYS A 21 -9.00 6.68 -69.37
N ALA A 22 -9.79 5.66 -69.05
CA ALA A 22 -10.00 5.18 -67.69
C ALA A 22 -8.69 4.59 -67.14
N ALA A 23 -8.12 5.24 -66.14
CA ALA A 23 -7.26 4.60 -65.16
C ALA A 23 -8.10 4.39 -63.89
N LYS A 24 -8.21 3.13 -63.47
CA LYS A 24 -8.92 2.70 -62.27
C LYS A 24 -8.22 3.32 -61.06
N GLU A 25 -8.82 4.30 -60.40
CA GLU A 25 -8.32 4.83 -59.13
C GLU A 25 -8.27 3.69 -58.09
N ALA A 26 -7.11 3.53 -57.47
CA ALA A 26 -6.95 2.65 -56.32
C ALA A 26 -7.80 3.20 -55.16
N PRO A 27 -8.48 2.34 -54.38
CA PRO A 27 -9.22 2.80 -53.22
C PRO A 27 -8.27 3.45 -52.21
N PRO A 28 -8.75 4.47 -51.45
CA PRO A 28 -7.92 5.14 -50.46
C PRO A 28 -7.43 4.12 -49.43
N ALA A 29 -6.14 4.20 -49.10
CA ALA A 29 -5.52 3.34 -48.11
C ALA A 29 -6.26 3.48 -46.77
N GLU A 30 -6.94 2.42 -46.36
CA GLU A 30 -7.51 2.29 -45.02
C GLU A 30 -6.38 2.49 -44.01
N THR A 31 -6.59 3.45 -43.11
CA THR A 31 -5.75 3.61 -41.93
C THR A 31 -5.82 2.30 -41.15
N PRO A 32 -4.71 1.70 -40.70
CA PRO A 32 -4.80 0.47 -39.95
C PRO A 32 -5.60 0.76 -38.68
N THR A 33 -6.79 0.19 -38.59
CA THR A 33 -7.50 0.03 -37.32
C THR A 33 -6.52 -0.61 -36.36
N ALA A 34 -6.22 0.11 -35.27
CA ALA A 34 -5.46 -0.43 -34.18
C ALA A 34 -6.10 -1.76 -33.79
N GLU A 35 -5.38 -2.86 -33.98
CA GLU A 35 -5.75 -4.14 -33.41
C GLU A 35 -5.91 -3.92 -31.91
N GLU A 36 -7.16 -4.02 -31.47
CA GLU A 36 -7.52 -4.06 -30.07
C GLU A 36 -6.75 -5.24 -29.49
N LYS A 37 -5.69 -4.94 -28.73
CA LYS A 37 -4.97 -5.96 -27.98
C LYS A 37 -6.02 -6.76 -27.21
N PRO A 38 -5.98 -8.10 -27.22
CA PRO A 38 -6.87 -8.89 -26.37
C PRO A 38 -6.75 -8.32 -24.97
N GLN A 39 -7.89 -7.88 -24.43
CA GLN A 39 -8.02 -7.37 -23.08
C GLN A 39 -7.37 -8.42 -22.19
N ALA A 40 -6.18 -8.11 -21.65
CA ALA A 40 -5.51 -9.02 -20.74
C ALA A 40 -6.51 -9.38 -19.65
N GLU A 41 -6.70 -10.67 -19.38
CA GLU A 41 -7.47 -11.10 -18.21
C GLU A 41 -6.92 -10.32 -17.02
N VAL A 42 -7.74 -9.42 -16.48
CA VAL A 42 -7.39 -8.67 -15.29
C VAL A 42 -7.27 -9.73 -14.21
N ALA A 43 -6.08 -9.92 -13.66
CA ALA A 43 -5.87 -10.86 -12.57
C ALA A 43 -6.94 -10.60 -11.49
N GLU A 44 -7.71 -11.63 -11.15
CA GLU A 44 -8.79 -11.53 -10.16
C GLU A 44 -8.32 -11.90 -8.75
N SER A 45 -7.04 -12.26 -8.60
CA SER A 45 -6.42 -12.57 -7.31
C SER A 45 -4.92 -12.28 -7.33
N ALA A 46 -4.36 -11.98 -6.15
CA ALA A 46 -2.92 -11.85 -5.97
C ALA A 46 -2.24 -13.23 -5.87
N ASP A 47 -1.04 -13.37 -6.42
CA ASP A 47 -0.23 -14.59 -6.31
C ASP A 47 0.40 -14.76 -4.90
N TRP A 48 0.31 -13.71 -4.08
CA TRP A 48 0.83 -13.65 -2.72
C TRP A 48 -0.27 -13.17 -1.78
N SER A 49 -0.10 -13.44 -0.49
CA SER A 49 -1.00 -12.94 0.54
C SER A 49 -0.26 -12.00 1.48
N ILE A 50 -0.78 -10.78 1.60
CA ILE A 50 -0.33 -9.82 2.62
C ILE A 50 -1.25 -9.82 3.85
N GLN A 51 -2.19 -10.76 3.93
CA GLN A 51 -3.12 -10.82 5.05
C GLN A 51 -2.35 -11.05 6.35
N PRO A 52 -2.64 -10.26 7.41
CA PRO A 52 -2.00 -10.46 8.70
C PRO A 52 -2.48 -11.77 9.33
N LYS A 53 -1.68 -12.31 10.24
CA LYS A 53 -2.12 -13.40 11.11
C LYS A 53 -3.33 -12.94 11.92
N LEU A 54 -4.44 -13.67 11.81
CA LEU A 54 -5.67 -13.39 12.57
C LEU A 54 -5.46 -13.65 14.06
N GLY A 55 -6.19 -12.89 14.88
CA GLY A 55 -6.12 -12.94 16.33
C GLY A 55 -5.02 -12.06 16.92
N LEU A 56 -4.69 -12.33 18.17
CA LEU A 56 -3.74 -11.56 18.96
C LEU A 56 -2.29 -11.98 18.66
N VAL A 57 -1.41 -10.99 18.52
CA VAL A 57 0.04 -11.14 18.54
C VAL A 57 0.58 -10.14 19.55
N LYS A 58 1.30 -10.60 20.57
CA LYS A 58 1.93 -9.73 21.55
C LYS A 58 3.29 -10.24 21.99
N GLY A 59 4.11 -9.35 22.53
CA GLY A 59 5.39 -9.71 23.11
C GLY A 59 6.41 -8.59 23.12
N ASP A 60 7.64 -8.97 23.38
CA ASP A 60 8.82 -8.12 23.35
C ASP A 60 9.08 -7.65 21.92
N TYR A 61 9.22 -6.33 21.74
CA TYR A 61 9.31 -5.70 20.43
C TYR A 61 10.72 -5.24 20.11
N PHE A 62 11.18 -5.63 18.93
CA PHE A 62 12.48 -5.24 18.39
C PHE A 62 12.29 -4.68 16.99
N ARG A 63 12.89 -3.52 16.74
CA ARG A 63 12.81 -2.83 15.46
C ARG A 63 14.16 -2.27 15.08
N VAL A 64 14.54 -2.46 13.82
CA VAL A 64 15.63 -1.70 13.20
C VAL A 64 15.20 -1.15 11.85
N GLU A 65 15.70 0.02 11.51
CA GLU A 65 15.51 0.62 10.19
C GLU A 65 16.80 1.26 9.70
N GLU A 66 17.11 1.08 8.41
CA GLU A 66 18.33 1.62 7.83
C GLU A 66 18.20 1.90 6.34
N ARG A 67 18.89 2.96 5.90
CA ARG A 67 18.96 3.29 4.49
C ARG A 67 20.00 2.43 3.77
N PHE A 68 19.61 1.87 2.64
CA PHE A 68 20.47 1.10 1.76
C PHE A 68 20.28 1.54 0.30
N ARG A 69 21.16 1.08 -0.60
CA ARG A 69 21.11 1.35 -2.06
C ARG A 69 20.71 2.79 -2.43
N GLN A 70 21.51 3.75 -1.98
CA GLN A 70 21.33 5.18 -2.30
C GLN A 70 20.02 5.79 -1.75
N GLY A 71 19.42 5.18 -0.73
CA GLY A 71 18.38 5.83 0.09
C GLY A 71 17.06 5.10 0.25
N HIS A 72 16.93 3.86 -0.23
CA HIS A 72 15.79 3.00 0.13
C HIS A 72 15.85 2.76 1.64
N LEU A 73 14.72 2.72 2.34
CA LEU A 73 14.70 2.48 3.79
C LEU A 73 14.14 1.07 4.03
N GLY A 74 14.99 0.18 4.53
CA GLY A 74 14.54 -1.12 5.04
C GLY A 74 14.11 -0.98 6.49
N ILE A 75 13.04 -1.66 6.85
CA ILE A 75 12.47 -1.69 8.20
C ILE A 75 12.21 -3.15 8.53
N LEU A 76 12.83 -3.65 9.61
CA LEU A 76 12.61 -5.00 10.11
C LEU A 76 12.06 -4.92 11.53
N GLU A 77 10.93 -5.59 11.74
CA GLU A 77 10.21 -5.68 13.01
C GLU A 77 10.12 -7.15 13.44
N VAL A 78 10.43 -7.44 14.71
CA VAL A 78 10.36 -8.78 15.28
C VAL A 78 9.66 -8.71 16.64
N VAL A 79 8.78 -9.67 16.90
CA VAL A 79 8.10 -9.82 18.20
C VAL A 79 8.44 -11.18 18.79
N LYS A 80 8.86 -11.20 20.05
CA LYS A 80 9.08 -12.42 20.83
C LYS A 80 8.04 -12.58 21.94
N SER A 81 7.42 -13.75 22.01
CA SER A 81 6.61 -14.16 23.15
C SER A 81 7.43 -15.13 24.00
N GLY A 82 8.09 -14.60 25.03
CA GLY A 82 9.12 -15.36 25.75
C GLY A 82 10.32 -15.61 24.84
N GLU A 83 10.66 -16.87 24.61
CA GLU A 83 11.78 -17.23 23.72
C GLU A 83 11.36 -17.39 22.25
N GLU A 84 10.07 -17.51 21.97
CA GLU A 84 9.54 -17.79 20.63
C GLU A 84 9.38 -16.52 19.80
N ILE A 85 9.90 -16.54 18.56
CA ILE A 85 9.62 -15.54 17.53
C ILE A 85 8.21 -15.78 17.01
N VAL A 86 7.29 -14.87 17.34
CA VAL A 86 5.87 -14.97 16.99
C VAL A 86 5.46 -14.07 15.83
N HIS A 87 6.33 -13.13 15.44
CA HIS A 87 6.13 -12.25 14.30
C HIS A 87 7.47 -11.76 13.75
N VAL A 88 7.58 -11.73 12.43
CA VAL A 88 8.64 -11.07 11.68
C VAL A 88 7.97 -10.32 10.54
N GLU A 89 8.27 -9.03 10.39
CA GLU A 89 7.76 -8.22 9.30
C GLU A 89 8.86 -7.29 8.76
N PHE A 90 9.14 -7.44 7.48
CA PHE A 90 10.05 -6.60 6.73
C PHE A 90 9.26 -5.73 5.74
N ASN A 91 9.58 -4.45 5.73
CA ASN A 91 9.12 -3.53 4.71
C ASN A 91 10.30 -2.78 4.10
N GLU A 92 10.13 -2.32 2.86
CA GLU A 92 11.05 -1.43 2.20
C GLU A 92 10.29 -0.22 1.68
N MET A 93 10.67 0.97 2.14
CA MET A 93 10.27 2.21 1.51
C MET A 93 11.15 2.47 0.30
N THR A 94 10.51 2.78 -0.82
CA THR A 94 11.21 3.34 -1.98
C THR A 94 11.90 4.65 -1.61
N ARG A 95 13.11 4.86 -2.17
CA ARG A 95 13.93 6.03 -1.83
C ARG A 95 13.27 7.37 -2.19
N PRO A 96 13.62 8.48 -1.53
CA PRO A 96 13.01 9.79 -1.82
C PRO A 96 13.17 10.26 -3.27
N ASN A 97 14.28 9.89 -3.91
CA ASN A 97 14.58 10.20 -5.31
C ASN A 97 14.35 8.99 -6.23
N TYR A 98 13.39 8.12 -5.91
CA TYR A 98 13.06 6.98 -6.76
C TYR A 98 12.69 7.47 -8.17
N TYR A 99 13.12 6.72 -9.19
CA TYR A 99 13.04 7.19 -10.58
C TYR A 99 11.59 7.34 -11.07
N ASN A 100 10.69 6.49 -10.56
CA ASN A 100 9.27 6.65 -10.77
C ASN A 100 8.69 7.49 -9.62
N ARG A 101 8.28 8.73 -9.91
CA ARG A 101 7.67 9.64 -8.93
C ARG A 101 6.46 9.04 -8.22
N PHE A 102 5.73 8.16 -8.91
CA PHE A 102 4.57 7.46 -8.34
C PHE A 102 4.94 6.57 -7.14
N TYR A 103 6.20 6.12 -7.07
CA TYR A 103 6.73 5.30 -5.98
C TYR A 103 7.90 6.00 -5.28
N GLN A 104 7.80 7.29 -4.97
CA GLN A 104 8.80 7.97 -4.13
C GLN A 104 8.31 7.97 -2.69
N ASN A 105 9.11 7.43 -1.76
CA ASN A 105 8.71 7.25 -0.35
C ASN A 105 7.43 6.43 -0.17
N VAL A 106 7.15 5.53 -1.11
CA VAL A 106 6.03 4.58 -1.02
C VAL A 106 6.53 3.25 -0.45
N PRO A 107 5.82 2.67 0.53
CA PRO A 107 6.11 1.33 1.04
C PRO A 107 5.89 0.30 -0.05
N LYS A 108 6.78 -0.69 -0.16
CA LYS A 108 6.63 -1.75 -1.16
C LYS A 108 5.64 -2.83 -0.72
N ARG A 109 5.58 -3.17 0.57
CA ARG A 109 4.86 -4.35 1.08
C ARG A 109 3.39 -4.40 0.67
N MET A 110 2.65 -3.32 0.91
CA MET A 110 1.19 -3.32 0.75
C MET A 110 0.67 -2.37 -0.34
N SER A 111 1.54 -1.91 -1.26
CA SER A 111 1.17 -0.99 -2.34
C SER A 111 1.14 -1.66 -3.72
N GLU A 112 0.71 -0.90 -4.72
CA GLU A 112 0.66 -1.30 -6.14
C GLU A 112 2.04 -1.67 -6.71
N TYR A 113 3.11 -1.34 -6.00
CA TYR A 113 4.47 -1.64 -6.41
C TYR A 113 4.65 -3.14 -6.75
N ASN A 114 4.07 -4.05 -5.96
CA ASN A 114 4.22 -5.49 -6.17
C ASN A 114 3.54 -5.95 -7.45
N PHE A 115 2.32 -5.47 -7.73
CA PHE A 115 1.60 -5.74 -8.97
C PHE A 115 2.36 -5.22 -10.19
N ASP A 116 2.76 -3.94 -10.15
CA ASP A 116 3.55 -3.33 -11.23
C ASP A 116 4.89 -4.07 -11.45
N MET A 117 5.51 -4.59 -10.39
CA MET A 117 6.75 -5.36 -10.49
C MET A 117 6.51 -6.75 -11.04
N LYS A 118 5.45 -7.44 -10.62
CA LYS A 118 5.03 -8.74 -11.15
C LYS A 118 4.79 -8.66 -12.66
N ASP A 119 3.98 -7.70 -13.10
CA ASP A 119 3.65 -7.50 -14.51
C ASP A 119 4.89 -7.25 -15.38
N LYS A 120 5.88 -6.51 -14.84
CA LYS A 120 7.08 -6.13 -15.60
C LYS A 120 8.19 -7.17 -15.55
N LYS A 121 8.28 -7.97 -14.49
CA LYS A 121 9.46 -8.81 -14.20
C LYS A 121 9.14 -10.28 -13.95
N GLY A 122 7.87 -10.66 -13.85
CA GLY A 122 7.42 -12.04 -13.57
C GLY A 122 7.48 -12.44 -12.09
N ALA A 123 8.04 -11.60 -11.22
CA ALA A 123 8.09 -11.81 -9.77
C ALA A 123 7.85 -10.47 -9.05
N ALA A 124 7.04 -10.50 -8.00
CA ALA A 124 6.86 -9.40 -7.07
C ALA A 124 7.93 -9.45 -5.98
N TRP A 125 8.28 -8.27 -5.45
CA TRP A 125 9.25 -8.14 -4.37
C TRP A 125 8.79 -8.87 -3.10
N ILE A 126 7.51 -8.77 -2.77
CA ILE A 126 6.90 -9.34 -1.57
C ILE A 126 6.96 -10.86 -1.51
N GLU A 127 7.02 -11.57 -2.65
CA GLU A 127 7.07 -13.04 -2.69
C GLU A 127 8.29 -13.59 -1.93
N SER A 128 9.47 -13.02 -2.16
CA SER A 128 10.69 -13.39 -1.42
C SER A 128 10.63 -12.98 0.05
N VAL A 129 10.02 -11.84 0.35
CA VAL A 129 9.94 -11.31 1.71
C VAL A 129 9.10 -12.23 2.58
N LEU A 130 7.89 -12.57 2.12
CA LEU A 130 7.00 -13.49 2.84
C LEU A 130 7.63 -14.88 3.00
N LEU A 131 8.34 -15.37 1.99
CA LEU A 131 9.04 -16.65 2.06
C LEU A 131 10.13 -16.66 3.13
N VAL A 132 10.92 -15.57 3.24
CA VAL A 132 11.99 -15.47 4.24
C VAL A 132 11.42 -15.24 5.64
N GLU A 133 10.41 -14.38 5.80
CA GLU A 133 9.71 -14.18 7.09
C GLU A 133 9.15 -15.50 7.63
N LYS A 134 8.53 -16.28 6.75
CA LYS A 134 8.02 -17.61 7.09
C LYS A 134 9.13 -18.54 7.57
N GLN A 135 10.24 -18.64 6.83
CA GLN A 135 11.39 -19.47 7.25
C GLN A 135 11.97 -18.98 8.58
N MET A 136 12.09 -17.66 8.80
CA MET A 136 12.58 -17.12 10.07
C MET A 136 11.71 -17.53 11.25
N MET A 137 10.38 -17.49 11.08
CA MET A 137 9.43 -17.92 12.11
C MET A 137 9.39 -19.45 12.28
N GLU A 138 9.44 -20.24 11.20
CA GLU A 138 9.40 -21.70 11.29
C GLU A 138 10.70 -22.29 11.87
N GLU A 139 11.84 -21.71 11.52
CA GLU A 139 13.16 -22.15 11.98
C GLU A 139 13.61 -21.46 13.26
N GLN A 140 12.84 -20.48 13.76
CA GLN A 140 13.13 -19.71 14.97
C GLN A 140 14.54 -19.08 14.95
N ARG A 141 14.95 -18.54 13.79
CA ARG A 141 16.22 -17.83 13.59
C ARG A 141 16.04 -16.66 12.64
N LEU A 142 16.76 -15.56 12.87
CA LEU A 142 16.72 -14.38 11.99
C LEU A 142 17.86 -14.34 10.96
N THR A 143 18.93 -15.10 11.18
CA THR A 143 20.15 -15.05 10.37
C THR A 143 20.49 -16.39 9.75
N GLY A 144 21.32 -16.36 8.72
CA GLY A 144 21.78 -17.54 7.97
C GLY A 144 21.24 -17.55 6.54
N GLU A 145 21.39 -18.68 5.88
CA GLU A 145 20.91 -18.87 4.51
C GLU A 145 19.39 -19.09 4.50
N PHE A 146 18.70 -18.49 3.55
CA PHE A 146 17.26 -18.65 3.36
C PHE A 146 16.94 -18.75 1.87
N ASP A 147 15.89 -19.51 1.55
CA ASP A 147 15.38 -19.58 0.20
C ASP A 147 14.72 -18.26 -0.20
N VAL A 148 14.94 -17.86 -1.45
CA VAL A 148 14.41 -16.62 -2.05
C VAL A 148 13.84 -16.88 -3.43
N VAL A 149 12.88 -16.05 -3.85
CA VAL A 149 12.31 -16.10 -5.20
C VAL A 149 13.28 -15.41 -6.18
N SER A 150 13.58 -16.12 -7.27
CA SER A 150 14.43 -15.58 -8.34
C SER A 150 13.84 -14.28 -8.90
N GLY A 151 14.68 -13.24 -9.01
CA GLY A 151 14.25 -11.90 -9.44
C GLY A 151 13.78 -10.97 -8.31
N ALA A 152 13.59 -11.49 -7.08
CA ALA A 152 13.13 -10.74 -5.91
C ALA A 152 14.10 -10.83 -4.70
N SER A 153 15.36 -11.22 -4.89
CA SER A 153 16.32 -11.45 -3.80
C SER A 153 17.14 -10.22 -3.36
N ASN A 154 17.21 -9.17 -4.19
CA ASN A 154 18.13 -8.05 -3.94
C ASN A 154 17.90 -7.36 -2.59
N SER A 155 16.64 -7.09 -2.22
CA SER A 155 16.31 -6.43 -0.96
C SER A 155 16.49 -7.34 0.24
N ILE A 156 16.34 -8.66 0.06
CA ILE A 156 16.65 -9.64 1.11
C ILE A 156 18.13 -9.55 1.46
N ASN A 157 19.00 -9.70 0.46
CA ASN A 157 20.44 -9.78 0.66
C ASN A 157 21.07 -8.43 1.06
N GLN A 158 20.51 -7.31 0.59
CA GLN A 158 21.10 -5.99 0.81
C GLN A 158 20.43 -5.19 1.93
N SER A 159 19.35 -5.69 2.51
CA SER A 159 18.64 -4.99 3.58
C SER A 159 18.08 -5.93 4.64
N MET A 160 17.21 -6.88 4.30
CA MET A 160 16.54 -7.70 5.32
C MET A 160 17.54 -8.50 6.17
N LEU A 161 18.47 -9.24 5.55
CA LEU A 161 19.46 -10.04 6.28
C LEU A 161 20.48 -9.17 7.05
N PRO A 162 21.05 -8.09 6.48
CA PRO A 162 21.88 -7.16 7.26
C PRO A 162 21.15 -6.53 8.46
N LEU A 163 19.86 -6.21 8.32
CA LEU A 163 19.05 -5.73 9.44
C LEU A 163 18.80 -6.83 10.46
N ALA A 164 18.56 -8.06 10.01
CA ALA A 164 18.39 -9.21 10.89
C ALA A 164 19.63 -9.51 11.74
N GLU A 165 20.83 -9.37 11.19
CA GLU A 165 22.09 -9.46 11.96
C GLU A 165 22.16 -8.40 13.08
N LYS A 166 21.81 -7.15 12.77
CA LYS A 166 21.78 -6.06 13.75
C LYS A 166 20.72 -6.28 14.81
N LEU A 167 19.52 -6.69 14.39
CA LEU A 167 18.40 -6.96 15.28
C LEU A 167 18.73 -8.14 16.20
N THR A 168 19.41 -9.18 15.71
CA THR A 168 19.85 -10.33 16.53
C THR A 168 20.79 -9.89 17.65
N ALA A 169 21.74 -8.99 17.39
CA ALA A 169 22.60 -8.43 18.43
C ALA A 169 21.81 -7.58 19.45
N LEU A 170 20.78 -6.84 19.01
CA LEU A 170 19.90 -6.09 19.92
C LEU A 170 19.05 -6.99 20.82
N MET A 171 18.70 -8.19 20.35
CA MET A 171 17.90 -9.15 21.11
C MET A 171 18.68 -9.88 22.22
N GLU A 172 19.99 -9.64 22.34
CA GLU A 172 20.78 -10.09 23.49
C GLU A 172 20.45 -9.29 24.76
N GLU A 173 19.92 -8.07 24.59
CA GLU A 173 19.46 -7.21 25.69
C GLU A 173 17.94 -7.35 25.90
N PRO A 174 17.44 -7.11 27.12
CA PRO A 174 16.01 -7.06 27.38
C PRO A 174 15.30 -6.03 26.48
N ALA A 175 14.13 -6.38 25.94
CA ALA A 175 13.36 -5.45 25.14
C ALA A 175 12.95 -4.21 25.94
N SER A 176 13.14 -3.03 25.35
CA SER A 176 12.66 -1.77 25.92
C SER A 176 11.22 -1.44 25.54
N GLU A 177 10.65 -2.19 24.59
CA GLU A 177 9.33 -1.93 24.03
C GLU A 177 8.49 -3.21 24.01
N GLN A 178 7.19 -3.05 24.20
CA GLN A 178 6.21 -4.13 24.06
C GLN A 178 5.34 -3.86 22.85
N TYR A 179 4.93 -4.92 22.17
CA TYR A 179 4.07 -4.86 21.01
C TYR A 179 2.78 -5.62 21.26
N TYR A 180 1.68 -5.05 20.79
CA TYR A 180 0.35 -5.62 20.81
C TYR A 180 -0.25 -5.44 19.42
N ALA A 181 -0.80 -6.50 18.84
CA ALA A 181 -1.59 -6.41 17.63
C ALA A 181 -2.75 -7.37 17.65
N ILE A 182 -3.84 -6.95 17.01
CA ILE A 182 -5.01 -7.79 16.76
C ILE A 182 -5.42 -7.63 15.31
N SER A 183 -5.74 -8.75 14.66
CA SER A 183 -6.31 -8.74 13.31
C SER A 183 -7.58 -9.58 13.23
N GLU A 184 -8.60 -9.04 12.57
CA GLU A 184 -9.89 -9.71 12.37
C GLU A 184 -10.41 -9.51 10.96
N LYS A 185 -11.13 -10.52 10.44
CA LYS A 185 -11.93 -10.34 9.23
C LYS A 185 -13.07 -9.37 9.54
N LEU A 186 -13.26 -8.42 8.64
CA LEU A 186 -14.32 -7.42 8.65
C LEU A 186 -15.30 -7.72 7.50
N GLU A 187 -16.41 -6.99 7.47
CA GLU A 187 -17.37 -7.06 6.38
C GLU A 187 -16.77 -6.51 5.07
N GLY A 188 -17.37 -6.86 3.92
CA GLY A 188 -17.00 -6.27 2.63
C GLY A 188 -15.71 -6.81 1.99
N GLY A 189 -15.11 -7.86 2.57
CA GLY A 189 -13.85 -8.43 2.08
C GLY A 189 -12.62 -7.69 2.59
N LEU A 190 -12.66 -7.21 3.84
CA LEU A 190 -11.57 -6.51 4.49
C LEU A 190 -11.02 -7.32 5.68
N THR A 191 -9.75 -7.11 6.00
CA THR A 191 -9.13 -7.54 7.26
C THR A 191 -8.64 -6.29 7.99
N GLY A 192 -9.16 -6.05 9.18
CA GLY A 192 -8.68 -4.97 10.04
C GLY A 192 -7.43 -5.44 10.79
N ARG A 193 -6.41 -4.58 10.86
CA ARG A 193 -5.20 -4.81 11.64
C ARG A 193 -4.94 -3.59 12.52
N LEU A 194 -4.92 -3.80 13.83
CA LEU A 194 -4.51 -2.78 14.79
C LEU A 194 -3.19 -3.22 15.43
N GLN A 195 -2.21 -2.32 15.47
CA GLN A 195 -0.91 -2.51 16.11
C GLN A 195 -0.66 -1.36 17.08
N VAL A 196 -0.17 -1.67 18.27
CA VAL A 196 0.16 -0.71 19.33
C VAL A 196 1.52 -1.09 19.91
N THR A 197 2.41 -0.10 20.02
CA THR A 197 3.70 -0.25 20.68
C THR A 197 3.71 0.55 21.97
N LEU A 198 4.26 -0.04 23.02
CA LEU A 198 4.45 0.57 24.32
C LEU A 198 5.93 0.71 24.65
N LYS A 199 6.28 1.80 25.31
CA LYS A 199 7.56 1.99 26.01
C LYS A 199 7.29 2.59 27.38
N ASP A 200 7.84 2.00 28.43
CA ASP A 200 7.63 2.46 29.81
C ASP A 200 6.14 2.65 30.16
N LYS A 201 5.28 1.71 29.72
CA LYS A 201 3.81 1.75 29.83
C LYS A 201 3.12 2.93 29.13
N LYS A 202 3.80 3.61 28.22
CA LYS A 202 3.23 4.65 27.37
C LYS A 202 3.11 4.18 25.93
N ILE A 203 1.99 4.49 25.30
CA ILE A 203 1.78 4.29 23.87
C ILE A 203 2.75 5.19 23.12
N THR A 204 3.60 4.58 22.31
CA THR A 204 4.55 5.26 21.42
C THR A 204 4.13 5.19 19.96
N SER A 205 3.22 4.29 19.61
CA SER A 205 2.71 4.13 18.25
C SER A 205 1.37 3.39 18.26
N VAL A 206 0.47 3.83 17.39
CA VAL A 206 -0.74 3.12 16.98
C VAL A 206 -0.80 3.11 15.47
N ARG A 207 -0.91 1.93 14.87
CA ARG A 207 -1.14 1.78 13.42
C ARG A 207 -2.40 0.97 13.21
N TYR A 208 -3.37 1.56 12.53
CA TYR A 208 -4.59 0.89 12.09
C TYR A 208 -4.65 0.87 10.58
N ASP A 209 -5.01 -0.29 10.02
CA ASP A 209 -5.20 -0.47 8.60
C ASP A 209 -6.35 -1.43 8.32
N GLU A 210 -6.91 -1.31 7.12
CA GLU A 210 -7.85 -2.27 6.56
C GLU A 210 -7.29 -2.76 5.22
N ILE A 211 -7.11 -4.08 5.13
CA ILE A 211 -6.45 -4.74 4.00
C ILE A 211 -7.52 -5.46 3.20
N PHE A 212 -7.58 -5.20 1.90
CA PHE A 212 -8.51 -5.88 1.00
C PHE A 212 -8.14 -7.36 0.85
N ALA A 213 -9.16 -8.20 0.69
CA ALA A 213 -8.99 -9.62 0.40
C ALA A 213 -8.09 -9.84 -0.82
N ASP A 214 -7.38 -10.96 -0.84
CA ASP A 214 -6.42 -11.28 -1.90
C ASP A 214 -7.11 -11.55 -3.25
N ALA A 215 -8.41 -11.86 -3.25
CA ALA A 215 -9.21 -12.09 -4.45
C ALA A 215 -10.31 -11.04 -4.59
N ALA A 216 -10.47 -10.51 -5.81
CA ALA A 216 -11.52 -9.55 -6.17
C ALA A 216 -12.93 -10.15 -5.99
N ALA A 217 -13.08 -11.47 -6.10
CA ALA A 217 -14.35 -12.15 -5.87
C ALA A 217 -14.84 -12.05 -4.42
N ASP A 218 -13.91 -11.92 -3.47
CA ASP A 218 -14.19 -11.86 -2.02
C ASP A 218 -14.48 -10.43 -1.54
N ILE A 219 -14.41 -9.43 -2.43
CA ILE A 219 -14.72 -8.03 -2.15
C ILE A 219 -16.13 -7.72 -2.64
N GLU A 220 -17.00 -7.29 -1.73
CA GLU A 220 -18.42 -7.09 -2.03
C GLU A 220 -18.66 -5.90 -2.97
N SER A 221 -17.99 -4.78 -2.72
CA SER A 221 -18.16 -3.56 -3.50
C SER A 221 -17.47 -3.68 -4.87
N ALA A 222 -18.28 -3.67 -5.94
CA ALA A 222 -17.78 -3.73 -7.31
C ALA A 222 -16.74 -2.64 -7.63
N ALA A 223 -16.89 -1.44 -7.06
CA ALA A 223 -15.96 -0.33 -7.27
C ALA A 223 -14.61 -0.54 -6.55
N GLN A 224 -14.59 -1.36 -5.49
CA GLN A 224 -13.40 -1.63 -4.68
C GLN A 224 -12.68 -2.92 -5.09
N LYS A 225 -13.29 -3.77 -5.91
CA LYS A 225 -12.66 -5.01 -6.41
C LYS A 225 -11.28 -4.81 -7.01
N LYS A 226 -11.02 -3.66 -7.64
CA LYS A 226 -9.72 -3.27 -8.19
C LYS A 226 -8.58 -3.13 -7.16
N TYR A 227 -8.90 -3.15 -5.86
CA TYR A 227 -7.95 -3.00 -4.75
C TYR A 227 -7.59 -4.32 -4.06
N PHE A 228 -7.94 -5.47 -4.63
CA PHE A 228 -7.59 -6.77 -4.05
C PHE A 228 -6.09 -6.88 -3.72
N GLY A 229 -5.77 -7.49 -2.58
CA GLY A 229 -4.38 -7.66 -2.12
C GLY A 229 -3.64 -6.35 -1.83
N LEU A 230 -4.35 -5.23 -1.62
CA LEU A 230 -3.78 -3.94 -1.23
C LEU A 230 -4.27 -3.50 0.15
N SER A 231 -3.50 -2.63 0.78
CA SER A 231 -3.84 -1.92 2.01
C SER A 231 -4.56 -0.60 1.70
N LYS A 232 -5.54 -0.18 2.51
CA LYS A 232 -6.11 1.17 2.39
C LYS A 232 -5.11 2.26 2.80
N TYR A 233 -4.25 1.99 3.78
CA TYR A 233 -3.24 2.93 4.25
C TYR A 233 -2.08 3.11 3.26
N ASP A 234 -1.53 2.02 2.73
CA ASP A 234 -0.29 2.03 1.92
C ASP A 234 -0.55 2.14 0.40
N SER A 235 -1.77 1.84 -0.07
CA SER A 235 -2.13 1.97 -1.48
C SER A 235 -2.08 3.43 -1.92
N VAL A 236 -1.35 3.69 -3.01
CA VAL A 236 -1.22 5.04 -3.58
C VAL A 236 -2.43 5.40 -4.45
N ARG A 237 -3.21 4.39 -4.89
CA ARG A 237 -4.41 4.57 -5.74
C ARG A 237 -5.72 4.42 -4.96
N TYR A 238 -5.68 4.15 -3.66
CA TYR A 238 -6.90 3.97 -2.89
C TYR A 238 -7.64 5.30 -2.72
N ASP A 239 -8.89 5.31 -3.16
CA ASP A 239 -9.81 6.43 -3.02
C ASP A 239 -10.77 6.14 -1.87
N GLU A 240 -10.54 6.81 -0.74
CA GLU A 240 -11.38 6.70 0.45
C GLU A 240 -12.74 7.42 0.24
N PRO A 241 -13.89 6.71 0.36
CA PRO A 241 -15.23 7.28 0.15
C PRO A 241 -15.55 8.53 0.97
N SER A 242 -15.02 8.66 2.18
CA SER A 242 -15.18 9.86 3.02
C SER A 242 -14.47 11.10 2.48
N ARG A 243 -13.71 10.98 1.37
CA ARG A 243 -12.97 12.04 0.67
C ARG A 243 -11.87 12.70 1.49
N ILE A 244 -11.38 11.99 2.49
CA ILE A 244 -10.15 12.30 3.19
C ILE A 244 -9.26 11.05 3.12
N GLY A 245 -7.96 11.22 2.85
CA GLY A 245 -7.06 10.07 2.71
C GLY A 245 -7.12 9.15 3.94
N PHE A 246 -7.24 7.84 3.72
CA PHE A 246 -7.28 6.87 4.82
C PHE A 246 -6.01 6.96 5.66
N ASN A 247 -4.84 7.01 5.01
CA ASN A 247 -3.56 7.24 5.68
C ASN A 247 -3.53 8.52 6.53
N VAL A 248 -4.07 9.64 6.03
CA VAL A 248 -4.14 10.91 6.76
C VAL A 248 -4.98 10.77 8.03
N GLN A 249 -6.10 10.05 7.96
CA GLN A 249 -6.94 9.77 9.12
C GLN A 249 -6.20 8.93 10.15
N MET A 250 -5.50 7.88 9.72
CA MET A 250 -4.78 6.98 10.63
C MET A 250 -3.51 7.62 11.20
N ASP A 251 -2.86 8.52 10.48
CA ASP A 251 -1.76 9.33 11.01
C ASP A 251 -2.26 10.30 12.10
N ALA A 252 -3.43 10.91 11.90
CA ALA A 252 -4.06 11.77 12.90
C ALA A 252 -4.48 10.96 14.15
N LEU A 253 -5.03 9.75 13.95
CA LEU A 253 -5.32 8.81 15.04
C LEU A 253 -4.04 8.49 15.83
N ASN A 254 -2.96 8.10 15.15
CA ASN A 254 -1.69 7.79 15.81
C ASN A 254 -1.20 8.96 16.67
N ALA A 255 -1.18 10.18 16.10
CA ALA A 255 -0.76 11.37 16.82
C ALA A 255 -1.65 11.64 18.05
N LYS A 256 -2.97 11.54 17.91
CA LYS A 256 -3.93 11.75 18.99
C LYS A 256 -3.77 10.72 20.10
N VAL A 257 -3.62 9.43 19.78
CA VAL A 257 -3.43 8.39 20.82
C VAL A 257 -2.09 8.56 21.52
N ILE A 258 -1.03 8.93 20.82
CA ILE A 258 0.27 9.22 21.47
C ILE A 258 0.13 10.41 22.43
N GLU A 259 -0.63 11.44 22.07
CA GLU A 259 -0.83 12.61 22.94
C GLU A 259 -1.71 12.29 24.16
N THR A 260 -2.84 11.64 23.94
CA THR A 260 -3.89 11.42 24.95
C THR A 260 -3.69 10.15 25.76
N GLN A 261 -2.95 9.17 25.21
CA GLN A 261 -2.81 7.81 25.72
C GLN A 261 -4.15 7.05 25.79
N ASP A 262 -5.14 7.47 25.00
CA ASP A 262 -6.48 6.87 24.96
C ASP A 262 -6.76 6.28 23.57
N LEU A 263 -6.85 4.95 23.50
CA LEU A 263 -7.17 4.21 22.27
C LEU A 263 -8.62 4.38 21.81
N LEU A 264 -9.51 4.92 22.64
CA LEU A 264 -10.94 5.01 22.36
C LEU A 264 -11.39 6.45 22.07
N ASP A 265 -10.53 7.44 22.30
CA ASP A 265 -10.85 8.83 22.03
C ASP A 265 -10.68 9.14 20.53
N LEU A 266 -11.81 9.23 19.83
CA LEU A 266 -11.86 9.71 18.44
C LEU A 266 -12.24 11.17 18.31
N SER A 267 -12.43 11.91 19.41
CA SER A 267 -12.88 13.30 19.34
C SER A 267 -11.95 14.15 18.47
N GLU A 268 -12.51 15.11 17.74
CA GLU A 268 -11.76 16.03 16.88
C GLU A 268 -11.03 15.37 15.69
N LEU A 269 -11.08 14.03 15.54
CA LEU A 269 -10.61 13.37 14.34
C LEU A 269 -11.58 13.64 13.17
N PRO A 270 -11.06 13.69 11.94
CA PRO A 270 -11.89 13.91 10.76
C PRO A 270 -12.83 12.73 10.49
N ALA A 271 -13.95 13.01 9.81
CA ALA A 271 -14.92 12.00 9.37
C ALA A 271 -15.48 11.12 10.50
N ILE A 272 -15.63 11.66 11.72
CA ILE A 272 -16.27 10.95 12.85
C ILE A 272 -17.78 11.22 12.95
N ASP A 273 -18.28 12.35 12.47
CA ASP A 273 -19.69 12.70 12.59
C ASP A 273 -20.55 12.00 11.52
N GLU A 274 -21.81 11.70 11.84
CA GLU A 274 -22.78 11.04 10.94
C GLU A 274 -22.97 11.77 9.59
N SER A 275 -22.68 13.07 9.54
CA SER A 275 -22.75 13.88 8.33
C SER A 275 -21.52 14.77 8.20
N GLY A 276 -21.07 15.00 6.96
CA GLY A 276 -19.99 15.92 6.64
C GLY A 276 -20.40 16.87 5.51
N ASN A 277 -19.80 18.06 5.49
CA ASN A 277 -19.87 18.95 4.34
C ASN A 277 -18.45 19.24 3.88
N TYR A 278 -18.09 18.69 2.72
CA TYR A 278 -16.74 18.80 2.19
C TYR A 278 -16.22 20.23 2.12
N ALA A 279 -17.08 21.20 1.80
CA ALA A 279 -16.67 22.60 1.70
C ALA A 279 -16.22 23.22 3.04
N SER A 280 -16.74 22.73 4.17
CA SER A 280 -16.42 23.25 5.49
C SER A 280 -15.51 22.34 6.30
N SER A 281 -15.65 21.01 6.17
CA SER A 281 -14.95 20.03 7.00
C SER A 281 -13.86 19.25 6.26
N GLY A 282 -13.81 19.33 4.92
CA GLY A 282 -12.85 18.57 4.10
C GLY A 282 -13.19 17.09 3.92
N PHE A 283 -14.36 16.63 4.41
CA PHE A 283 -14.85 15.25 4.24
C PHE A 283 -16.37 15.24 4.06
N THR A 284 -16.92 14.15 3.50
CA THR A 284 -18.34 14.08 3.11
C THR A 284 -19.22 13.27 4.05
N VAL A 285 -18.70 12.21 4.65
CA VAL A 285 -19.47 11.26 5.46
C VAL A 285 -18.60 10.68 6.56
N ARG A 286 -19.23 10.09 7.58
CA ARG A 286 -18.51 9.26 8.57
C ARG A 286 -17.75 8.15 7.86
N ASN A 287 -16.52 7.89 8.28
CA ASN A 287 -15.76 6.73 7.84
C ASN A 287 -16.12 5.50 8.71
N GLY A 288 -16.59 4.42 8.08
CA GLY A 288 -16.90 3.16 8.78
C GLY A 288 -15.69 2.50 9.43
N ALA A 289 -14.47 2.84 8.98
CA ALA A 289 -13.22 2.37 9.58
C ALA A 289 -13.09 2.74 11.06
N TRP A 290 -13.74 3.80 11.53
CA TRP A 290 -13.74 4.17 12.94
C TRP A 290 -14.45 3.15 13.83
N ASP A 291 -15.53 2.55 13.36
CA ASP A 291 -16.27 1.53 14.13
C ASP A 291 -15.47 0.22 14.18
N ASN A 292 -14.85 -0.16 13.06
CA ASN A 292 -13.95 -1.30 12.98
C ASN A 292 -12.71 -1.11 13.87
N TYR A 293 -12.12 0.09 13.87
CA TYR A 293 -11.03 0.46 14.76
C TYR A 293 -11.44 0.33 16.23
N LEU A 294 -12.56 0.96 16.65
CA LEU A 294 -13.00 0.95 18.04
C LEU A 294 -13.26 -0.47 18.56
N LYS A 295 -13.79 -1.35 17.70
CA LYS A 295 -13.96 -2.77 18.03
C LYS A 295 -12.61 -3.42 18.38
N LEU A 296 -11.61 -3.28 17.52
CA LEU A 296 -10.28 -3.85 17.74
C LEU A 296 -9.56 -3.19 18.92
N ALA A 297 -9.68 -1.87 19.04
CA ALA A 297 -9.08 -1.07 20.10
C ALA A 297 -9.61 -1.46 21.48
N GLY A 298 -10.92 -1.70 21.60
CA GLY A 298 -11.53 -2.20 22.83
C GLY A 298 -10.93 -3.54 23.27
N THR A 299 -10.90 -4.53 22.37
CA THR A 299 -10.31 -5.84 22.65
C THR A 299 -8.83 -5.75 23.01
N LEU A 300 -8.06 -4.96 22.26
CA LEU A 300 -6.63 -4.81 22.51
C LEU A 300 -6.34 -4.10 23.83
N LEU A 301 -7.14 -3.09 24.19
CA LEU A 301 -7.01 -2.37 25.46
C LEU A 301 -7.32 -3.28 26.66
N GLU A 302 -8.31 -4.16 26.57
CA GLU A 302 -8.58 -5.16 27.62
C GLU A 302 -7.37 -6.09 27.82
N GLU A 303 -6.77 -6.55 26.73
CA GLU A 303 -5.58 -7.41 26.78
C GLU A 303 -4.37 -6.68 27.39
N MET A 304 -4.12 -5.44 26.99
CA MET A 304 -3.04 -4.62 27.54
C MET A 304 -3.22 -4.40 29.05
N LYS A 305 -4.46 -4.16 29.50
CA LYS A 305 -4.79 -4.05 30.94
C LYS A 305 -4.58 -5.37 31.69
N ALA A 306 -4.92 -6.50 31.09
CA ALA A 306 -4.69 -7.82 31.68
C ALA A 306 -3.19 -8.09 31.93
N ASP A 307 -2.31 -7.55 31.08
CA ASP A 307 -0.86 -7.61 31.23
C ASP A 307 -0.28 -6.56 32.21
N GLY A 308 -1.14 -5.75 32.84
CA GLY A 308 -0.74 -4.73 33.81
C GLY A 308 -0.26 -3.42 33.21
N ASN A 309 -0.63 -3.13 31.96
CA ASN A 309 -0.48 -1.81 31.35
C ASN A 309 -1.73 -0.95 31.59
N PHE A 310 -1.54 0.34 31.90
CA PHE A 310 -2.56 1.34 32.28
C PHE A 310 -3.28 1.07 33.60
#